data_AF-G1KVG7-F1
#
_entry.id   AF-G1KVG7-F1
#
_cell.length_a   1.000
_cell.length_b   1.000
_cell.length_c   1.000
_cell.angle_alpha   90.00
_cell.angle_beta   90.00
_cell.angle_gamma   90.00
#
_symmetry.space_group_name_H-M   'P 1'
#
loop_
_entity.id
_entity.type
_entity.pdbx_description
1 polymer ?
#
loop_
_entity_poly.entity_id
_entity_poly.type
_entity_poly.pdbx_seq_one_letter_code
_entity_poly.pdbx_strand_id
1 'polypeptide(L)'
;MNILPKMLFLFQTIPILRSPQLFKNWNKDLAKFIWQGKKPRIKLLNLTDEKKRGGFGLPDLKLYYEASTMVWIKDWANLKKTKILTLEGFDLRGGWHSYLWYDRKRIEKGFGNHFIRSALIKTWEKYKNRMYQKTPLWVSPLEAIQRRELAWEKWPTETSRRNWLIYNDIISKREGKWTLKSQEEMKKIDQEISWFQYFQIKEYFNQDNRIGFEENETTWDRIMKSDKKIISKLYNKLLEWSTSTEGVKDCMKIV
;
A
#
# COMPACT_ATOMS: atom_id res chain seq x y z
N MET A 1 27.12 -8.24 -5.26
CA MET A 1 26.23 -9.41 -5.07
C MET A 1 25.17 -9.40 -6.17
N ASN A 2 25.27 -10.30 -7.16
CA ASN A 2 24.37 -10.30 -8.34
C ASN A 2 22.97 -10.89 -8.05
N ILE A 3 22.73 -11.39 -6.84
CA ILE A 3 21.49 -12.07 -6.45
C ILE A 3 20.38 -11.05 -6.21
N LEU A 4 20.66 -9.94 -5.51
CA LEU A 4 19.62 -8.98 -5.15
C LEU A 4 18.89 -8.38 -6.37
N PRO A 5 19.57 -7.91 -7.43
CA PRO A 5 18.89 -7.40 -8.62
C PRO A 5 17.98 -8.45 -9.28
N LYS A 6 18.41 -9.73 -9.33
CA LYS A 6 17.61 -10.83 -9.87
C LYS A 6 16.36 -11.12 -9.03
N MET A 7 16.51 -11.12 -7.71
CA MET A 7 15.38 -11.28 -6.78
C MET A 7 14.41 -10.11 -6.86
N LEU A 8 14.92 -8.88 -6.98
CA LEU A 8 14.09 -7.68 -7.14
C LEU A 8 13.27 -7.71 -8.43
N PHE A 9 13.84 -8.19 -9.53
CA PHE A 9 13.09 -8.39 -10.77
C PHE A 9 11.94 -9.38 -10.55
N LEU A 10 12.23 -10.53 -9.96
CA LEU A 10 11.21 -11.54 -9.64
C LEU A 10 10.09 -10.96 -8.78
N PHE A 11 10.41 -10.26 -7.70
CA PHE A 11 9.42 -9.67 -6.79
C PHE A 11 8.52 -8.62 -7.45
N GLN A 12 9.08 -7.84 -8.37
CA GLN A 12 8.31 -6.84 -9.11
C GLN A 12 7.39 -7.49 -10.13
N THR A 13 7.86 -8.53 -10.82
CA THR A 13 7.09 -9.21 -11.87
C THR A 13 6.01 -10.17 -11.34
N ILE A 14 6.24 -10.79 -10.18
CA ILE A 14 5.39 -11.88 -9.68
C ILE A 14 5.11 -11.70 -8.17
N PRO A 15 4.14 -10.84 -7.80
CA PRO A 15 3.77 -10.61 -6.40
C PRO A 15 2.83 -11.71 -5.85
N ILE A 16 3.29 -12.97 -5.86
CA ILE A 16 2.45 -14.14 -5.47
C ILE A 16 2.97 -14.86 -4.23
N LEU A 17 4.11 -14.44 -3.69
CA LEU A 17 4.80 -15.15 -2.61
C LEU A 17 4.06 -14.95 -1.28
N ARG A 18 3.21 -15.93 -0.95
CA ARG A 18 2.44 -15.95 0.32
C ARG A 18 3.11 -16.74 1.43
N SER A 19 4.01 -17.67 1.08
CA SER A 19 4.60 -18.61 2.03
C SER A 19 5.85 -18.04 2.70
N PRO A 20 5.87 -17.92 4.04
CA PRO A 20 7.08 -17.53 4.77
C PRO A 20 8.19 -18.59 4.68
N GLN A 21 7.85 -19.85 4.35
CA GLN A 21 8.82 -20.95 4.29
C GLN A 21 9.84 -20.75 3.17
N LEU A 22 9.40 -20.19 2.04
CA LEU A 22 10.24 -19.92 0.89
C LEU A 22 11.36 -18.91 1.24
N PHE A 23 11.00 -17.83 1.94
CA PHE A 23 11.99 -16.88 2.46
C PHE A 23 12.94 -17.49 3.49
N LYS A 24 12.44 -18.40 4.36
CA LYS A 24 13.30 -19.12 5.31
C LYS A 24 14.32 -20.01 4.59
N ASN A 25 13.90 -20.72 3.54
CA ASN A 25 14.78 -21.56 2.74
C ASN A 25 15.86 -20.72 2.03
N TRP A 26 15.47 -19.63 1.36
CA TRP A 26 16.42 -18.72 0.73
C TRP A 26 17.40 -18.10 1.72
N ASN A 27 16.92 -17.68 2.90
CA ASN A 27 17.79 -17.16 3.95
C ASN A 27 18.76 -18.22 4.48
N LYS A 28 18.35 -19.50 4.53
CA LYS A 28 19.23 -20.62 4.91
C LYS A 28 20.34 -20.83 3.89
N ASP A 29 20.03 -20.78 2.60
CA ASP A 29 21.02 -20.95 1.53
C ASP A 29 21.96 -19.75 1.44
N LEU A 30 21.44 -18.53 1.60
CA LEU A 30 22.26 -17.32 1.72
C LEU A 30 23.17 -17.39 2.94
N ALA A 31 22.68 -17.86 4.09
CA ALA A 31 23.51 -18.03 5.28
C ALA A 31 24.64 -19.05 5.05
N LYS A 32 24.34 -20.21 4.43
CA LYS A 32 25.38 -21.19 4.06
C LYS A 32 26.43 -20.58 3.14
N PHE A 33 26.02 -19.76 2.17
CA PHE A 33 26.93 -19.07 1.27
C PHE A 33 27.81 -18.06 2.01
N ILE A 34 27.21 -17.17 2.81
CA ILE A 34 27.92 -16.13 3.58
C ILE A 34 28.95 -16.75 4.53
N TRP A 35 28.58 -17.83 5.20
CA TRP A 35 29.44 -18.50 6.18
C TRP A 35 30.29 -19.63 5.57
N GLN A 36 30.26 -19.83 4.25
CA GLN A 36 31.00 -20.90 3.55
C GLN A 36 30.76 -22.29 4.17
N GLY A 37 29.51 -22.59 4.53
CA GLY A 37 29.12 -23.83 5.21
C GLY A 37 29.46 -23.90 6.71
N LYS A 38 30.17 -22.91 7.26
CA LYS A 38 30.50 -22.84 8.69
C LYS A 38 29.30 -22.33 9.51
N LYS A 39 29.38 -22.52 10.83
CA LYS A 39 28.36 -22.03 11.76
C LYS A 39 28.30 -20.49 11.74
N PRO A 40 27.12 -19.87 11.63
CA PRO A 40 26.95 -18.43 11.71
C PRO A 40 27.53 -17.84 12.99
N ARG A 41 28.40 -16.83 12.87
CA ARG A 41 28.97 -16.12 14.04
C ARG A 41 28.12 -14.92 14.47
N ILE A 42 27.33 -14.36 13.55
CA ILE A 42 26.48 -13.18 13.77
C ILE A 42 25.05 -13.57 13.41
N LYS A 43 24.08 -13.10 14.21
CA LYS A 43 22.65 -13.30 13.93
C LYS A 43 22.27 -12.59 12.64
N LEU A 44 21.39 -13.22 11.84
CA LEU A 44 20.96 -12.66 10.55
C LEU A 44 20.35 -11.26 10.70
N LEU A 45 19.60 -11.02 11.78
CA LEU A 45 19.03 -9.72 12.10
C LEU A 45 20.10 -8.60 12.16
N ASN A 46 21.19 -8.84 12.89
CA ASN A 46 22.28 -7.87 13.01
C ASN A 46 23.02 -7.71 11.68
N LEU A 47 23.08 -8.76 10.85
CA LEU A 47 23.61 -8.63 9.49
C LEU A 47 22.73 -7.71 8.65
N THR A 48 21.40 -7.81 8.77
CA THR A 48 20.44 -7.05 7.97
C THR A 48 20.19 -5.62 8.45
N ASP A 49 20.50 -5.32 9.71
CA ASP A 49 20.34 -3.97 10.27
C ASP A 49 21.24 -2.95 9.58
N GLU A 50 20.86 -1.67 9.69
CA GLU A 50 21.59 -0.57 9.11
C GLU A 50 22.98 -0.41 9.72
N LYS A 51 23.96 -0.01 8.90
CA LYS A 51 25.33 0.28 9.34
C LYS A 51 25.39 1.34 10.45
N LYS A 52 24.47 2.30 10.42
CA LYS A 52 24.36 3.35 11.46
C LYS A 52 23.99 2.80 12.84
N ARG A 53 23.34 1.64 12.89
CA ARG A 53 22.93 0.94 14.12
C ARG A 53 23.86 -0.21 14.51
N GLY A 54 25.03 -0.29 13.86
CA GLY A 54 26.00 -1.37 14.10
C GLY A 54 25.73 -2.65 13.30
N GLY A 55 24.81 -2.60 12.32
CA GLY A 55 24.57 -3.71 11.40
C GLY A 55 25.50 -3.73 10.19
N PHE A 56 25.37 -4.77 9.35
CA PHE A 56 26.20 -4.92 8.14
C PHE A 56 25.49 -4.48 6.85
N GLY A 57 24.19 -4.16 6.90
CA GLY A 57 23.39 -3.76 5.74
C GLY A 57 23.12 -4.88 4.74
N LEU A 58 23.04 -6.14 5.20
CA LEU A 58 22.67 -7.28 4.37
C LEU A 58 21.20 -7.13 3.90
N PRO A 59 20.91 -7.33 2.60
CA PRO A 59 19.54 -7.26 2.09
C PRO A 59 18.61 -8.32 2.71
N ASP A 60 17.49 -7.92 3.32
CA ASP A 60 16.42 -8.84 3.70
C ASP A 60 15.46 -9.06 2.51
N LEU A 61 15.51 -10.26 1.93
CA LEU A 61 14.68 -10.64 0.77
C LEU A 61 13.18 -10.51 1.05
N LYS A 62 12.73 -10.79 2.27
CA LYS A 62 11.32 -10.69 2.63
C LYS A 62 10.87 -9.24 2.66
N LEU A 63 11.65 -8.35 3.27
CA LEU A 63 11.34 -6.92 3.30
C LEU A 63 11.39 -6.30 1.89
N TYR A 64 12.30 -6.74 1.03
CA TYR A 64 12.32 -6.32 -0.38
C TYR A 64 11.10 -6.80 -1.17
N TYR A 65 10.64 -8.02 -0.92
CA TYR A 65 9.39 -8.52 -1.50
C TYR A 65 8.19 -7.71 -1.03
N GLU A 66 8.08 -7.46 0.28
CA GLU A 66 6.99 -6.66 0.87
C GLU A 66 7.04 -5.22 0.34
N ALA A 67 8.22 -4.61 0.21
CA ALA A 67 8.39 -3.29 -0.40
C ALA A 67 7.98 -3.27 -1.88
N SER A 68 8.30 -4.31 -2.65
CA SER A 68 7.90 -4.43 -4.06
C SER A 68 6.37 -4.58 -4.19
N THR A 69 5.77 -5.38 -3.31
CA THR A 69 4.31 -5.53 -3.19
C THR A 69 3.62 -4.20 -2.90
N MET A 70 4.20 -3.38 -2.02
CA MET A 70 3.67 -2.05 -1.72
C MET A 70 3.69 -1.11 -2.95
N VAL A 71 4.59 -1.30 -3.92
CA VAL A 71 4.55 -0.54 -5.19
C VAL A 71 3.27 -0.82 -5.98
N TRP A 72 2.85 -2.09 -6.05
CA TRP A 72 1.58 -2.47 -6.68
C TRP A 72 0.38 -1.84 -5.97
N ILE A 73 0.40 -1.83 -4.63
CA ILE A 73 -0.65 -1.19 -3.83
C ILE A 73 -0.69 0.33 -4.07
N LYS A 74 0.47 0.98 -4.26
CA LYS A 74 0.53 2.38 -4.67
C LYS A 74 -0.18 2.58 -6.02
N ASP A 75 0.02 1.70 -6.99
CA ASP A 75 -0.65 1.81 -8.29
C ASP A 75 -2.17 1.64 -8.17
N TRP A 76 -2.64 0.74 -7.30
CA TRP A 76 -4.05 0.56 -6.96
C TRP A 76 -4.67 1.77 -6.26
N ALA A 77 -3.91 2.44 -5.38
CA ALA A 77 -4.36 3.65 -4.69
C ALA A 77 -4.35 4.90 -5.59
N ASN A 78 -3.42 4.99 -6.54
CA ASN A 78 -3.33 6.14 -7.43
C ASN A 78 -4.32 6.08 -8.60
N LEU A 79 -4.81 4.89 -8.94
CA LEU A 79 -5.77 4.65 -10.03
C LEU A 79 -5.30 5.10 -11.44
N LYS A 80 -4.02 5.46 -11.62
CA LYS A 80 -3.47 5.99 -12.86
C LYS A 80 -3.27 4.93 -13.96
N LYS A 81 -2.96 3.69 -13.59
CA LYS A 81 -2.62 2.61 -14.54
C LYS A 81 -3.86 1.85 -15.00
N THR A 82 -4.69 2.53 -15.77
CA THR A 82 -6.02 2.06 -16.20
C THR A 82 -6.05 0.65 -16.78
N LYS A 83 -5.14 0.32 -17.71
CA LYS A 83 -5.08 -0.99 -18.37
C LYS A 83 -4.85 -2.13 -17.36
N ILE A 84 -3.86 -1.97 -16.49
CA ILE A 84 -3.52 -2.98 -15.47
C ILE A 84 -4.68 -3.13 -14.49
N LEU A 85 -5.22 -2.02 -13.99
CA LEU A 85 -6.35 -2.04 -13.05
C LEU A 85 -7.62 -2.66 -13.65
N THR A 86 -7.84 -2.48 -14.96
CA THR A 86 -8.99 -3.06 -15.65
C THR A 86 -8.85 -4.58 -15.77
N LEU A 87 -7.66 -5.05 -16.14
CA LEU A 87 -7.32 -6.48 -16.24
C LEU A 87 -7.35 -7.15 -14.87
N GLU A 88 -6.65 -6.57 -13.89
CA GLU A 88 -6.58 -7.10 -12.54
C GLU A 88 -7.88 -6.94 -11.76
N GLY A 89 -8.82 -6.14 -12.24
CA GLY A 89 -10.08 -5.88 -11.54
C GLY A 89 -11.30 -6.55 -12.17
N PHE A 90 -11.12 -7.42 -13.17
CA PHE A 90 -12.19 -7.82 -14.11
C PHE A 90 -13.48 -8.35 -13.44
N ASP A 91 -13.33 -9.05 -12.32
CA ASP A 91 -14.38 -9.69 -11.51
C ASP A 91 -14.70 -8.92 -10.21
N LEU A 92 -14.20 -7.68 -10.05
CA LEU A 92 -14.45 -6.89 -8.85
C LEU A 92 -15.88 -6.34 -8.84
N ARG A 93 -16.53 -6.40 -7.68
CA ARG A 93 -17.86 -5.82 -7.46
C ARG A 93 -17.82 -4.40 -6.91
N GLY A 94 -16.67 -3.94 -6.41
CA GLY A 94 -16.43 -2.57 -5.96
C GLY A 94 -15.16 -1.97 -6.58
N GLY A 95 -14.90 -0.70 -6.32
CA GLY A 95 -13.62 -0.07 -6.68
C GLY A 95 -12.45 -0.57 -5.82
N TRP A 96 -11.22 -0.25 -6.23
CA TRP A 96 -9.99 -0.60 -5.55
C TRP A 96 -9.91 -0.02 -4.14
N HIS A 97 -10.34 1.23 -3.93
CA HIS A 97 -10.35 1.87 -2.61
C HIS A 97 -11.30 1.17 -1.63
N SER A 98 -12.33 0.48 -2.16
CA SER A 98 -13.22 -0.35 -1.36
C SER A 98 -12.48 -1.50 -0.68
N TYR A 99 -11.55 -2.15 -1.39
CA TYR A 99 -10.75 -3.25 -0.85
C TYR A 99 -9.56 -2.74 -0.03
N LEU A 100 -8.95 -1.62 -0.43
CA LEU A 100 -7.81 -1.05 0.31
C LEU A 100 -8.22 -0.42 1.65
N TRP A 101 -9.30 0.34 1.69
CA TRP A 101 -9.69 1.12 2.88
C TRP A 101 -10.88 0.54 3.65
N TYR A 102 -11.94 0.11 2.95
CA TYR A 102 -13.21 -0.28 3.57
C TYR A 102 -13.38 -1.80 3.83
N ASP A 103 -12.29 -2.56 3.76
CA ASP A 103 -12.23 -4.00 4.11
C ASP A 103 -13.26 -4.89 3.38
N ARG A 104 -13.62 -4.52 2.14
CA ARG A 104 -14.56 -5.27 1.28
C ARG A 104 -14.17 -6.71 1.01
N LYS A 105 -12.90 -7.07 1.19
CA LYS A 105 -12.41 -8.46 1.12
C LYS A 105 -13.14 -9.38 2.10
N ARG A 106 -13.54 -8.89 3.29
CA ARG A 106 -14.30 -9.71 4.26
C ARG A 106 -15.67 -10.11 3.74
N ILE A 107 -16.26 -9.25 2.92
CA ILE A 107 -17.57 -9.45 2.29
C ILE A 107 -17.40 -10.33 1.05
N GLU A 108 -16.32 -10.12 0.29
CA GLU A 108 -16.10 -10.76 -1.00
C GLU A 108 -14.91 -11.74 -0.96
N LYS A 109 -15.20 -12.99 -0.58
CA LYS A 109 -14.21 -14.07 -0.52
C LYS A 109 -13.46 -14.27 -1.85
N GLY A 110 -14.10 -14.00 -2.99
CA GLY A 110 -13.51 -14.10 -4.33
C GLY A 110 -12.26 -13.21 -4.51
N PHE A 111 -12.25 -12.01 -3.92
CA PHE A 111 -11.10 -11.12 -3.96
C PHE A 111 -9.85 -11.74 -3.29
N GLY A 112 -10.06 -12.41 -2.15
CA GLY A 112 -9.03 -13.09 -1.39
C GLY A 112 -8.58 -14.43 -1.98
N ASN A 113 -9.33 -14.99 -2.94
CA ASN A 113 -8.97 -16.24 -3.61
C ASN A 113 -7.95 -16.01 -4.73
N HIS A 114 -7.96 -14.83 -5.37
CA HIS A 114 -7.00 -14.49 -6.41
C HIS A 114 -5.56 -14.45 -5.86
N PHE A 115 -4.64 -15.15 -6.52
CA PHE A 115 -3.29 -15.39 -6.01
C PHE A 115 -2.44 -14.11 -5.87
N ILE A 116 -2.50 -13.20 -6.85
CA ILE A 116 -1.88 -11.87 -6.77
C ILE A 116 -2.56 -11.02 -5.69
N ARG A 117 -3.87 -10.79 -5.81
CA ARG A 117 -4.59 -9.87 -4.90
C ARG A 117 -4.50 -10.25 -3.44
N SER A 118 -4.58 -11.54 -3.15
CA SER A 118 -4.45 -12.07 -1.79
C SER A 118 -3.06 -11.84 -1.18
N ALA A 119 -1.99 -11.92 -1.96
CA ALA A 119 -0.64 -11.62 -1.51
C ALA A 119 -0.44 -10.13 -1.27
N LEU A 120 -0.92 -9.30 -2.20
CA LEU A 120 -0.87 -7.84 -2.12
C LEU A 120 -1.65 -7.34 -0.91
N ILE A 121 -2.93 -7.69 -0.79
CA ILE A 121 -3.79 -7.19 0.29
C ILE A 121 -3.34 -7.65 1.67
N LYS A 122 -2.78 -8.86 1.79
CA LYS A 122 -2.21 -9.36 3.05
C LYS A 122 -1.03 -8.49 3.51
N THR A 123 -0.17 -8.08 2.57
CA THR A 123 0.93 -7.16 2.86
C THR A 123 0.42 -5.77 3.21
N TRP A 124 -0.61 -5.29 2.51
CA TRP A 124 -1.26 -4.01 2.83
C TRP A 124 -1.83 -4.03 4.26
N GLU A 125 -2.66 -5.02 4.61
CA GLU A 125 -3.28 -5.16 5.93
C GLU A 125 -2.25 -5.18 7.06
N LYS A 126 -1.09 -5.79 6.84
CA LYS A 126 0.03 -5.82 7.80
C LYS A 126 0.56 -4.43 8.15
N TYR A 127 0.56 -3.50 7.18
CA TYR A 127 1.19 -2.18 7.31
C TYR A 127 0.20 -1.01 7.35
N LYS A 128 -1.04 -1.22 6.91
CA LYS A 128 -2.10 -0.20 6.82
C LYS A 128 -2.25 0.58 8.13
N ASN A 129 -2.43 -0.14 9.25
CA ASN A 129 -2.63 0.47 10.57
C ASN A 129 -1.38 1.15 11.14
N ARG A 130 -0.19 0.87 10.59
CA ARG A 130 1.06 1.58 10.93
C ARG A 130 1.24 2.84 10.09
N MET A 131 0.68 2.88 8.89
CA MET A 131 0.73 4.04 8.00
C MET A 131 -0.32 5.09 8.37
N TYR A 132 -1.54 4.64 8.68
CA TYR A 132 -2.68 5.51 8.95
C TYR A 132 -3.41 5.07 10.20
N GLN A 133 -3.68 6.04 11.09
CA GLN A 133 -4.55 5.85 12.25
C GLN A 133 -5.96 6.36 11.97
N LYS A 134 -6.08 7.35 11.07
CA LYS A 134 -7.33 7.99 10.63
C LYS A 134 -7.57 7.77 9.14
N THR A 135 -8.73 8.18 8.64
CA THR A 135 -9.05 8.07 7.21
C THR A 135 -8.13 8.97 6.38
N PRO A 136 -7.44 8.41 5.37
CA PRO A 136 -6.49 9.17 4.58
C PRO A 136 -7.20 9.98 3.48
N LEU A 137 -6.57 11.10 3.11
CA LEU A 137 -7.15 12.06 2.18
C LEU A 137 -7.12 11.63 0.71
N TRP A 138 -6.33 10.61 0.37
CA TRP A 138 -6.25 10.07 -1.00
C TRP A 138 -7.39 9.08 -1.33
N VAL A 139 -8.15 8.62 -0.33
CA VAL A 139 -9.27 7.72 -0.59
C VAL A 139 -10.38 8.47 -1.33
N SER A 140 -10.90 7.83 -2.36
CA SER A 140 -12.09 8.28 -3.08
C SER A 140 -13.29 7.43 -2.67
N PRO A 141 -14.29 8.02 -1.96
CA PRO A 141 -15.52 7.33 -1.61
C PRO A 141 -16.32 6.90 -2.85
N LEU A 142 -16.36 7.76 -3.87
CA LEU A 142 -17.10 7.49 -5.09
C LEU A 142 -16.55 6.27 -5.83
N GLU A 143 -15.22 6.18 -5.93
CA GLU A 143 -14.57 5.02 -6.53
C GLU A 143 -14.84 3.75 -5.70
N ALA A 144 -14.73 3.84 -4.37
CA ALA A 144 -14.96 2.68 -3.50
C ALA A 144 -16.38 2.10 -3.61
N ILE A 145 -17.37 2.94 -3.89
CA ILE A 145 -18.79 2.55 -3.98
C ILE A 145 -19.10 1.92 -5.34
N GLN A 146 -18.44 2.38 -6.40
CA GLN A 146 -18.74 2.05 -7.77
C GLN A 146 -18.78 0.52 -8.00
N ARG A 147 -19.91 0.00 -8.47
CA ARG A 147 -20.04 -1.40 -8.87
C ARG A 147 -19.70 -1.58 -10.34
N ARG A 148 -18.85 -2.56 -10.66
CA ARG A 148 -18.49 -2.89 -12.05
C ARG A 148 -19.64 -3.51 -12.85
N GLU A 149 -20.56 -4.19 -12.15
CA GLU A 149 -21.75 -4.85 -12.74
C GLU A 149 -22.72 -3.88 -13.43
N LEU A 150 -22.59 -2.56 -13.20
CA LEU A 150 -23.47 -1.56 -13.83
C LEU A 150 -23.19 -1.33 -15.32
N ALA A 151 -22.21 -2.03 -15.92
CA ALA A 151 -21.93 -2.02 -17.36
C ALA A 151 -22.00 -0.61 -17.98
N TRP A 152 -21.42 0.39 -17.31
CA TRP A 152 -21.25 1.70 -17.94
C TRP A 152 -20.40 1.47 -19.19
N GLU A 153 -20.91 1.86 -20.36
CA GLU A 153 -20.22 1.70 -21.66
C GLU A 153 -18.78 2.23 -21.62
N LYS A 154 -18.52 3.14 -20.70
CA LYS A 154 -17.21 3.71 -20.37
C LYS A 154 -16.97 3.52 -18.88
N TRP A 155 -16.18 2.51 -18.52
CA TRP A 155 -15.50 2.53 -17.22
C TRP A 155 -14.73 3.86 -17.16
N PRO A 156 -14.79 4.64 -16.06
CA PRO A 156 -14.23 6.00 -15.97
C PRO A 156 -12.69 6.00 -15.89
N THR A 157 -12.07 5.06 -16.58
CA THR A 157 -10.67 5.06 -16.94
C THR A 157 -10.40 5.68 -18.30
N GLU A 158 -11.41 5.82 -19.18
CA GLU A 158 -11.15 6.27 -20.56
C GLU A 158 -12.14 7.31 -21.10
N THR A 159 -13.08 7.83 -20.31
CA THR A 159 -13.90 8.95 -20.80
C THR A 159 -14.34 9.90 -19.68
N SER A 160 -14.07 11.20 -19.92
CA SER A 160 -14.57 12.41 -19.24
C SER A 160 -14.12 12.72 -17.81
N ARG A 161 -14.09 11.77 -16.86
CA ARG A 161 -13.63 12.06 -15.48
C ARG A 161 -12.11 12.01 -15.38
N ARG A 162 -11.47 13.18 -15.46
CA ARG A 162 -10.00 13.32 -15.49
C ARG A 162 -9.29 12.74 -14.27
N ASN A 163 -9.95 12.63 -13.12
CA ASN A 163 -9.51 11.98 -11.89
C ASN A 163 -10.73 11.68 -11.00
N TRP A 164 -10.69 10.60 -10.23
CA TRP A 164 -11.67 10.36 -9.17
C TRP A 164 -11.58 11.43 -8.08
N LEU A 165 -12.72 11.88 -7.57
CA LEU A 165 -12.74 12.78 -6.42
C LEU A 165 -12.22 12.09 -5.18
N ILE A 166 -11.06 12.53 -4.69
CA ILE A 166 -10.48 12.08 -3.44
C ILE A 166 -10.90 13.00 -2.29
N TYR A 167 -10.80 12.52 -1.05
CA TYR A 167 -11.15 13.30 0.13
C TYR A 167 -10.48 14.67 0.18
N ASN A 168 -9.21 14.76 -0.24
CA ASN A 168 -8.46 16.01 -0.34
C ASN A 168 -9.19 17.11 -1.15
N ASP A 169 -9.99 16.72 -2.14
CA ASP A 169 -10.70 17.66 -3.01
C ASP A 169 -12.11 17.99 -2.50
N ILE A 170 -12.73 17.09 -1.75
CA ILE A 170 -14.16 17.18 -1.36
C ILE A 170 -14.39 17.69 0.07
N ILE A 171 -13.37 17.66 0.94
CA ILE A 171 -13.51 18.17 2.32
C ILE A 171 -12.82 19.52 2.48
N SER A 172 -13.30 20.28 3.45
CA SER A 172 -12.68 21.51 3.93
C SER A 172 -12.66 21.51 5.45
N LYS A 173 -11.73 22.24 6.05
CA LYS A 173 -11.67 22.40 7.50
C LYS A 173 -12.25 23.77 7.86
N ARG A 174 -13.39 23.79 8.56
CA ARG A 174 -14.01 25.01 9.10
C ARG A 174 -14.03 24.89 10.62
N GLU A 175 -13.46 25.87 11.32
CA GLU A 175 -13.44 25.92 12.80
C GLU A 175 -12.91 24.65 13.48
N GLY A 176 -11.87 24.03 12.89
CA GLY A 176 -11.28 22.81 13.44
C GLY A 176 -12.06 21.52 13.15
N LYS A 177 -13.26 21.60 12.55
CA LYS A 177 -14.06 20.44 12.12
C LYS A 177 -13.97 20.23 10.62
N TRP A 178 -13.95 18.97 10.22
CA TRP A 178 -14.06 18.60 8.81
C TRP A 178 -15.50 18.79 8.36
N THR A 179 -15.66 19.50 7.25
CA THR A 179 -16.95 19.72 6.59
C THR A 179 -16.84 19.30 5.14
N LEU A 180 -17.87 18.59 4.67
CA LEU A 180 -18.01 18.24 3.26
C LEU A 180 -18.40 19.48 2.46
N LYS A 181 -17.79 19.67 1.29
CA LYS A 181 -18.18 20.72 0.35
C LYS A 181 -19.64 20.57 -0.08
N SER A 182 -20.28 21.69 -0.43
CA SER A 182 -21.65 21.67 -0.94
C SER A 182 -21.71 21.00 -2.31
N GLN A 183 -22.90 20.58 -2.73
CA GLN A 183 -23.07 19.98 -4.06
C GLN A 183 -22.65 20.95 -5.17
N GLU A 184 -22.91 22.25 -5.01
CA GLU A 184 -22.52 23.29 -5.96
C GLU A 184 -21.00 23.44 -6.04
N GLU A 185 -20.31 23.41 -4.90
CA GLU A 185 -18.85 23.42 -4.86
C GLU A 185 -18.25 22.18 -5.51
N MET A 186 -18.87 21.01 -5.32
CA MET A 186 -18.44 19.77 -5.98
C MET A 186 -18.66 19.80 -7.49
N LYS A 187 -19.78 20.37 -7.96
CA LYS A 187 -20.05 20.56 -9.40
C LYS A 187 -19.03 21.49 -10.09
N LYS A 188 -18.41 22.40 -9.34
CA LYS A 188 -17.30 23.21 -9.87
C LYS A 188 -16.03 22.38 -10.12
N ILE A 189 -15.83 21.31 -9.34
CA ILE A 189 -14.67 20.42 -9.45
C ILE A 189 -14.91 19.34 -10.51
N ASP A 190 -16.06 18.68 -10.44
CA ASP A 190 -16.51 17.70 -11.44
C ASP A 190 -17.96 18.02 -11.82
N GLN A 191 -18.12 18.53 -13.04
CA GLN A 191 -19.39 18.97 -13.60
C GLN A 191 -20.39 17.81 -13.79
N GLU A 192 -19.91 16.57 -13.87
CA GLU A 192 -20.74 15.38 -14.10
C GLU A 192 -21.29 14.75 -12.81
N ILE A 193 -21.05 15.36 -11.63
CA ILE A 193 -21.56 14.81 -10.36
C ILE A 193 -23.08 14.88 -10.30
N SER A 194 -23.69 13.70 -10.23
CA SER A 194 -25.11 13.55 -9.94
C SER A 194 -25.42 13.84 -8.48
N TRP A 195 -26.64 14.33 -8.23
CA TRP A 195 -27.20 14.43 -6.88
C TRP A 195 -27.10 13.11 -6.09
N PHE A 196 -27.35 11.97 -6.73
CA PHE A 196 -27.26 10.67 -6.07
C PHE A 196 -25.83 10.35 -5.60
N GLN A 197 -24.83 10.64 -6.44
CA GLN A 197 -23.41 10.44 -6.12
C GLN A 197 -22.98 11.33 -4.95
N TYR A 198 -23.48 12.56 -4.88
CA TYR A 198 -23.25 13.45 -3.74
C TYR A 198 -23.74 12.85 -2.42
N PHE A 199 -24.95 12.27 -2.40
CA PHE A 199 -25.49 11.62 -1.20
C PHE A 199 -24.70 10.39 -0.78
N GLN A 200 -24.22 9.60 -1.74
CA GLN A 200 -23.33 8.46 -1.47
C GLN A 200 -22.02 8.90 -0.82
N ILE A 201 -21.38 9.96 -1.36
CA ILE A 201 -20.18 10.54 -0.77
C ILE A 201 -20.46 11.05 0.65
N LYS A 202 -21.61 11.70 0.86
CA LYS A 202 -22.02 12.22 2.17
C LYS A 202 -22.18 11.11 3.22
N GLU A 203 -22.73 9.97 2.83
CA GLU A 203 -22.84 8.81 3.72
C GLU A 203 -21.46 8.31 4.17
N TYR A 204 -20.55 8.09 3.22
CA TYR A 204 -19.18 7.67 3.51
C TYR A 204 -18.42 8.70 4.35
N PHE A 205 -18.56 9.98 4.03
CA PHE A 205 -18.00 11.06 4.83
C PHE A 205 -18.50 10.99 6.27
N ASN A 206 -19.79 10.78 6.50
CA ASN A 206 -20.34 10.68 7.86
C ASN A 206 -19.79 9.47 8.62
N GLN A 207 -19.54 8.36 7.94
CA GLN A 207 -18.90 7.17 8.54
C GLN A 207 -17.44 7.46 8.90
N ASP A 208 -16.66 7.97 7.94
CA ASP A 208 -15.23 8.24 8.10
C ASP A 208 -14.97 9.40 9.08
N ASN A 209 -15.84 10.40 9.14
CA ASN A 209 -15.72 11.53 10.06
C ASN A 209 -15.87 11.12 11.54
N ARG A 210 -16.47 9.95 11.83
CA ARG A 210 -16.48 9.40 13.20
C ARG A 210 -15.08 8.98 13.67
N ILE A 211 -14.26 8.49 12.74
CA ILE A 211 -12.85 8.12 12.99
C ILE A 211 -11.97 9.37 12.89
N GLY A 212 -12.33 10.27 11.97
CA GLY A 212 -11.60 11.49 11.64
C GLY A 212 -10.67 11.28 10.45
N PHE A 213 -10.11 12.38 9.94
CA PHE A 213 -9.19 12.38 8.80
C PHE A 213 -7.75 12.67 9.25
N GLU A 214 -6.81 12.12 8.49
CA GLU A 214 -5.38 12.36 8.69
C GLU A 214 -5.00 13.75 8.17
N GLU A 215 -4.46 14.59 9.05
CA GLU A 215 -4.06 15.97 8.73
C GLU A 215 -2.62 16.06 8.22
N ASN A 216 -1.75 15.23 8.80
CA ASN A 216 -0.33 15.28 8.51
C ASN A 216 -0.01 14.39 7.33
N GLU A 217 0.86 14.88 6.44
CA GLU A 217 1.35 14.08 5.33
C GLU A 217 2.20 12.92 5.86
N THR A 218 1.65 11.71 5.73
CA THR A 218 2.30 10.48 6.20
C THR A 218 3.44 10.07 5.28
N THR A 219 4.23 9.09 5.73
CA THR A 219 5.25 8.48 4.88
C THR A 219 4.67 7.86 3.61
N TRP A 220 3.44 7.34 3.66
CA TRP A 220 2.78 6.76 2.49
C TRP A 220 2.37 7.83 1.49
N ASP A 221 1.86 8.97 1.95
CA ASP A 221 1.50 10.11 1.09
C ASP A 221 2.70 10.60 0.27
N ARG A 222 3.87 10.72 0.91
CA ARG A 222 5.12 11.08 0.23
C ARG A 222 5.55 10.03 -0.80
N ILE A 223 5.27 8.75 -0.53
CA ILE A 223 5.59 7.64 -1.43
C ILE A 223 4.65 7.62 -2.64
N MET A 224 3.37 7.91 -2.44
CA MET A 224 2.40 8.02 -3.54
C MET A 224 2.74 9.15 -4.50
N LYS A 225 3.23 10.28 -3.99
CA LYS A 225 3.69 11.43 -4.80
C LYS A 225 5.05 11.22 -5.48
N SER A 226 5.91 10.36 -4.92
CA SER A 226 7.29 10.15 -5.40
C SER A 226 7.38 9.08 -6.47
N ASP A 227 8.05 9.35 -7.59
CA ASP A 227 8.29 8.35 -8.66
C ASP A 227 9.68 7.72 -8.63
N LYS A 228 10.63 8.29 -7.88
CA LYS A 228 12.02 7.82 -7.82
C LYS A 228 12.30 6.97 -6.58
N LYS A 229 13.04 5.86 -6.78
CA LYS A 229 13.57 4.98 -5.73
C LYS A 229 12.52 4.50 -4.72
N ILE A 230 11.31 4.21 -5.20
CA ILE A 230 10.15 3.86 -4.36
C ILE A 230 10.46 2.63 -3.49
N ILE A 231 10.98 1.56 -4.10
CA ILE A 231 11.31 0.31 -3.40
C ILE A 231 12.34 0.55 -2.29
N SER A 232 13.38 1.35 -2.55
CA SER A 232 14.39 1.67 -1.53
C SER A 232 13.81 2.47 -0.37
N LYS A 233 12.95 3.47 -0.65
CA LYS A 233 12.28 4.26 0.39
C LYS A 233 11.38 3.39 1.27
N LEU A 234 10.61 2.50 0.63
CA LEU A 234 9.75 1.53 1.32
C LEU A 234 10.58 0.56 2.15
N TYR A 235 11.61 -0.04 1.57
CA TYR A 235 12.49 -0.99 2.26
C TYR A 235 13.09 -0.38 3.54
N ASN A 236 13.65 0.83 3.46
CA ASN A 236 14.23 1.49 4.63
C ASN A 236 13.17 1.73 5.72
N LYS A 237 11.95 2.14 5.33
CA LYS A 237 10.86 2.33 6.30
C LYS A 237 10.40 1.01 6.93
N LEU A 238 10.30 -0.05 6.14
CA LEU A 238 9.95 -1.38 6.63
C LEU A 238 11.04 -1.95 7.54
N LEU A 239 12.31 -1.70 7.23
CA LEU A 239 13.47 -2.09 8.04
C LEU A 239 13.50 -1.35 9.37
N GLU A 240 13.24 -0.04 9.37
CA GLU A 240 13.09 0.75 10.58
C GLU A 240 12.03 0.14 11.51
N TRP A 241 10.90 -0.26 10.95
CA TRP A 241 9.81 -0.87 11.70
C TRP A 241 10.07 -2.28 12.19
N SER A 242 10.86 -3.08 11.48
CA SER A 242 11.23 -4.42 11.95
C SER A 242 12.29 -4.36 13.06
N THR A 243 13.14 -3.33 13.03
CA THR A 243 14.21 -3.15 14.02
C THR A 243 13.73 -2.43 15.27
N SER A 244 12.77 -1.49 15.18
CA SER A 244 12.16 -0.86 16.36
C SER A 244 11.39 -1.82 17.26
N THR A 245 10.94 -2.98 16.76
CA THR A 245 10.26 -4.00 17.57
C THR A 245 11.20 -4.86 18.40
N GLU A 246 12.50 -4.85 18.09
CA GLU A 246 13.52 -5.64 18.79
C GLU A 246 14.52 -4.65 19.39
N GLY A 247 14.31 -4.27 20.65
CA GLY A 247 15.05 -3.21 21.33
C GLY A 247 16.56 -3.24 21.06
N VAL A 248 17.11 -2.05 20.76
CA VAL A 248 18.52 -1.82 20.46
C VAL A 248 19.39 -2.50 21.51
N LYS A 249 20.11 -3.56 21.13
CA LYS A 249 21.15 -4.13 21.99
C LYS A 249 22.40 -3.29 21.82
N ASP A 250 22.92 -2.82 22.94
CA ASP A 250 24.19 -2.09 23.03
C ASP A 250 25.24 -2.71 22.10
N CYS A 251 25.75 -1.87 21.20
CA CYS A 251 26.67 -2.25 20.16
C CYS A 251 27.91 -2.95 20.76
N MET A 252 28.17 -4.19 20.34
CA MET A 252 29.49 -4.81 20.50
C MET A 252 30.52 -3.95 19.75
N LYS A 253 31.27 -3.14 20.49
CA LYS A 253 32.55 -2.60 20.03
C LYS A 253 33.49 -3.79 19.85
N ILE A 254 33.75 -4.17 18.60
CA ILE A 254 34.86 -5.05 18.28
C ILE A 254 36.08 -4.14 18.21
N VAL A 255 36.92 -4.22 19.26
CA VAL A 255 38.31 -3.72 19.25
C VAL A 255 39.17 -4.78 18.60
#